data_AF-A0A497QIM3-F1
#
_entry.id   AF-A0A497QIM3-F1
#
_cell.length_a   1.000
_cell.length_b   1.000
_cell.length_c   1.000
_cell.angle_alpha   90.00
_cell.angle_beta   90.00
_cell.angle_gamma   90.00
#
_symmetry.space_group_name_H-M   'P 1'
#
loop_
_entity.id
_entity.type
_entity.pdbx_description
1 polymer ?
#
loop_
_entity_poly.entity_id
_entity_poly.type
_entity_poly.pdbx_seq_one_letter_code
_entity_poly.pdbx_strand_id
1 'polypeptide(L)'
;MNSQKRKDLNWKILLSHHPSCPAYENHTFKLFGLEWCIGCFIGFPSLAMGIILSHMWIHRNYHTEIIVLNLIFGIMLFLFQMLSLFEISEKKGVKMLQKGAIGTGSGLILVSTYYLLPFQIIFRIIILTILLIMGDLPIKYLHLQKSKKICNNCPNKWDKEKCPTDYSFADGG
;
A
#
# COMPACT_ATOMS: atom_id res chain seq x y z
N MET A 1 41.35 8.71 -2.30
CA MET A 1 40.01 9.18 -1.87
C MET A 1 39.38 10.00 -3.00
N ASN A 2 38.72 9.38 -3.98
CA ASN A 2 37.99 10.12 -5.04
C ASN A 2 37.09 9.21 -5.91
N SER A 3 36.08 8.56 -5.33
CA SER A 3 35.03 7.87 -6.11
C SER A 3 33.59 8.21 -5.72
N GLN A 4 33.39 9.16 -4.78
CA GLN A 4 32.09 9.46 -4.17
C GLN A 4 31.24 10.51 -4.93
N LYS A 5 31.68 10.96 -6.12
CA LYS A 5 30.99 11.97 -6.93
C LYS A 5 30.38 11.34 -8.17
N ARG A 6 29.04 11.36 -8.26
CA ARG A 6 28.16 10.95 -9.37
C ARG A 6 27.75 9.47 -9.33
N LYS A 7 26.50 9.18 -8.95
CA LYS A 7 25.52 8.53 -9.87
C LYS A 7 24.12 8.23 -9.34
N ASP A 8 23.80 8.46 -8.07
CA ASP A 8 22.48 8.03 -7.59
C ASP A 8 21.53 9.22 -7.41
N LEU A 9 21.33 10.00 -8.48
CA LEU A 9 20.09 10.74 -8.64
C LEU A 9 19.01 9.68 -8.95
N ASN A 10 18.67 8.89 -7.93
CA ASN A 10 17.71 7.81 -8.01
C ASN A 10 16.39 8.41 -8.51
N TRP A 11 15.99 8.02 -9.72
CA TRP A 11 14.72 8.41 -10.30
C TRP A 11 13.63 7.89 -9.36
N LYS A 12 13.11 8.78 -8.51
CA LYS A 12 11.91 8.48 -7.74
C LYS A 12 10.80 8.28 -8.76
N ILE A 13 10.51 7.02 -9.06
CA ILE A 13 9.27 6.67 -9.73
C ILE A 13 8.14 7.29 -8.90
N LEU A 14 7.08 7.74 -9.56
CA LEU A 14 5.87 8.36 -8.98
C LEU A 14 5.31 7.62 -7.72
N LEU A 15 5.72 6.37 -7.52
CA LEU A 15 5.28 5.42 -6.50
C LEU A 15 6.26 5.31 -5.30
N SER A 16 7.48 5.84 -5.43
CA SER A 16 8.53 5.81 -4.41
C SER A 16 8.50 7.11 -3.61
N HIS A 17 7.55 7.20 -2.69
CA HIS A 17 7.38 8.37 -1.82
C HIS A 17 8.41 8.43 -0.67
N HIS A 18 9.23 7.38 -0.48
CA HIS A 18 10.20 7.35 0.61
C HIS A 18 11.51 8.09 0.25
N PRO A 19 12.16 8.74 1.22
CA PRO A 19 13.55 9.20 1.10
C PRO A 19 14.48 8.04 0.73
N SER A 20 15.52 8.30 -0.06
CA SER A 20 16.63 7.36 -0.23
C SER A 20 17.46 7.36 1.06
N CYS A 21 16.93 6.75 2.11
CA CYS A 21 17.49 6.74 3.46
C CYS A 21 17.63 5.27 3.93
N PRO A 22 18.77 4.88 4.54
CA PRO A 22 19.00 3.51 5.00
C PRO A 22 17.90 2.97 5.94
N ALA A 23 17.25 3.86 6.70
CA ALA A 23 16.14 3.50 7.57
C ALA A 23 14.91 2.93 6.81
N TYR A 24 14.80 3.18 5.51
CA TYR A 24 13.69 2.73 4.66
C TYR A 24 14.09 1.64 3.64
N GLU A 25 15.30 1.07 3.73
CA GLU A 25 15.79 0.03 2.81
C GLU A 25 14.92 -1.26 2.83
N ASN A 26 14.18 -1.47 3.91
CA ASN A 26 13.21 -2.57 4.06
C ASN A 26 11.81 -2.27 3.49
N HIS A 27 11.61 -1.09 2.91
CA HIS A 27 10.36 -0.67 2.26
C HIS A 27 10.46 -0.63 0.74
N THR A 28 11.68 -0.73 0.22
CA THR A 28 11.96 -0.72 -1.23
C THR A 28 12.66 -2.01 -1.66
N PHE A 29 12.60 -2.28 -2.95
CA PHE A 29 13.44 -3.28 -3.62
C PHE A 29 13.90 -2.74 -4.97
N LYS A 30 15.05 -3.22 -5.44
CA LYS A 30 15.62 -2.81 -6.73
C LYS A 30 15.23 -3.81 -7.81
N LEU A 31 14.64 -3.33 -8.90
CA LEU A 31 14.29 -4.11 -10.08
C LEU A 31 14.63 -3.31 -11.34
N PHE A 32 15.40 -3.89 -12.25
CA PHE A 32 15.91 -3.22 -13.46
C PHE A 32 16.65 -1.90 -13.20
N GLY A 33 17.39 -1.82 -12.09
CA GLY A 33 18.11 -0.60 -11.70
C GLY A 33 17.22 0.52 -11.13
N LEU A 34 15.91 0.28 -10.99
CA LEU A 34 14.95 1.22 -10.42
C LEU A 34 14.53 0.78 -9.01
N GLU A 35 14.27 1.74 -8.13
CA GLU A 35 13.79 1.50 -6.76
C GLU A 35 12.27 1.56 -6.68
N TRP A 36 11.67 0.44 -6.26
CA TRP A 36 10.23 0.25 -6.18
C TRP A 36 9.76 0.13 -4.73
N CYS A 37 8.69 0.85 -4.38
CA CYS A 37 7.99 0.66 -3.11
C CYS A 37 7.27 -0.70 -3.12
N ILE A 38 7.61 -1.58 -2.17
CA ILE A 38 6.98 -2.90 -2.03
C ILE A 38 5.45 -2.76 -1.92
N GLY A 39 4.98 -1.76 -1.18
CA GLY A 39 3.56 -1.51 -0.96
C GLY A 39 2.80 -1.18 -2.25
N CYS A 40 3.33 -0.26 -3.06
CA CYS A 40 2.66 0.18 -4.28
C CYS A 40 2.82 -0.83 -5.42
N PHE A 41 4.02 -1.41 -5.56
CA PHE A 41 4.31 -2.35 -6.63
C PHE A 41 3.54 -3.67 -6.48
N ILE A 42 3.30 -4.13 -5.26
CA ILE A 42 2.47 -5.32 -5.02
C ILE A 42 1.00 -4.95 -4.87
N GLY A 43 0.69 -3.90 -4.10
CA GLY A 43 -0.68 -3.55 -3.77
C GLY A 43 -1.55 -3.19 -4.97
N PHE A 44 -1.05 -2.36 -5.91
CA PHE A 44 -1.86 -1.93 -7.06
C PHE A 44 -2.14 -3.06 -8.06
N PRO A 45 -1.15 -3.87 -8.50
CA PRO A 45 -1.44 -5.01 -9.34
C PRO A 45 -2.34 -6.04 -8.66
N SER A 46 -2.16 -6.29 -7.35
CA SER A 46 -3.04 -7.20 -6.62
C SER A 46 -4.48 -6.70 -6.52
N LEU A 47 -4.69 -5.39 -6.34
CA LEU A 47 -6.02 -4.77 -6.39
C LEU A 47 -6.67 -4.96 -7.76
N ALA A 48 -5.96 -4.61 -8.84
CA ALA A 48 -6.46 -4.77 -10.20
C ALA A 48 -6.81 -6.24 -10.50
N MET A 49 -5.93 -7.17 -10.11
CA MET A 49 -6.16 -8.60 -10.27
C MET A 49 -7.39 -9.08 -9.48
N GLY A 50 -7.53 -8.63 -8.22
CA GLY A 50 -8.70 -8.94 -7.39
C GLY A 50 -10.01 -8.47 -8.02
N ILE A 51 -10.01 -7.27 -8.60
CA ILE A 51 -11.18 -6.72 -9.32
C ILE A 51 -11.51 -7.58 -10.54
N ILE A 52 -10.53 -7.85 -11.41
CA ILE A 52 -10.74 -8.60 -12.65
C ILE A 52 -11.26 -10.01 -12.34
N LEU A 53 -10.58 -10.74 -11.44
CA LEU A 53 -10.94 -12.11 -11.10
C LEU A 53 -12.31 -12.19 -10.41
N SER A 54 -12.59 -11.29 -9.46
CA SER A 54 -13.88 -11.25 -8.77
C SER A 54 -15.01 -10.93 -9.75
N HIS A 55 -14.81 -9.95 -10.65
CA HIS A 55 -15.81 -9.57 -11.64
C HIS A 55 -16.10 -10.73 -12.61
N MET A 56 -15.07 -11.36 -13.17
CA MET A 56 -15.24 -12.52 -14.05
C MET A 56 -15.97 -13.68 -13.35
N TRP A 57 -15.63 -13.94 -12.09
CA TRP A 57 -16.24 -15.02 -11.31
C TRP A 57 -17.72 -14.78 -11.02
N ILE A 58 -18.06 -13.59 -10.52
CA ILE A 58 -19.44 -13.21 -10.18
C ILE A 58 -20.29 -13.08 -11.45
N HIS A 59 -19.74 -12.52 -12.53
CA HIS A 59 -20.47 -12.38 -13.78
C HIS A 59 -20.86 -13.75 -14.37
N ARG A 60 -19.97 -14.74 -14.29
CA ARG A 60 -20.26 -16.11 -14.74
C ARG A 60 -21.25 -16.84 -13.82
N ASN A 61 -21.21 -16.58 -12.51
CA ASN A 61 -22.01 -17.29 -11.51
C ASN A 61 -22.85 -16.28 -10.71
N TYR A 62 -23.84 -15.68 -11.35
CA TYR A 62 -24.63 -14.59 -10.78
C TYR A 62 -25.66 -15.09 -9.74
N HIS A 63 -25.16 -15.50 -8.58
CA HIS A 63 -25.96 -15.90 -7.43
C HIS A 63 -25.56 -15.08 -6.20
N THR A 64 -26.55 -14.63 -5.44
CA THR A 64 -26.33 -13.80 -4.24
C THR A 64 -25.39 -14.48 -3.23
N GLU A 65 -25.49 -15.79 -3.06
CA GLU A 65 -24.62 -16.58 -2.18
C GLU A 65 -23.15 -16.47 -2.58
N ILE A 66 -22.85 -16.52 -3.87
CA ILE A 66 -21.49 -16.42 -4.40
C ILE A 66 -20.92 -15.01 -4.17
N ILE A 67 -21.76 -13.98 -4.35
CA ILE A 67 -21.37 -12.59 -4.10
C ILE A 67 -21.05 -12.38 -2.61
N VAL A 68 -21.87 -12.93 -1.70
CA VAL A 68 -21.65 -12.84 -0.26
C VAL A 68 -20.39 -13.61 0.16
N LEU A 69 -20.17 -14.82 -0.37
CA LEU A 69 -18.93 -15.58 -0.13
C LEU A 69 -17.69 -14.84 -0.61
N ASN A 70 -17.76 -14.20 -1.79
CA ASN A 70 -16.66 -13.37 -2.31
C ASN A 70 -16.38 -12.18 -1.38
N LEU A 71 -17.41 -11.52 -0.86
CA LEU A 71 -17.29 -10.44 0.11
C LEU A 71 -16.62 -10.91 1.41
N ILE A 72 -17.07 -12.02 1.99
CA ILE A 72 -16.50 -12.59 3.22
C ILE A 72 -15.02 -12.92 3.01
N PHE A 73 -14.69 -13.58 1.91
CA PHE A 73 -13.30 -13.91 1.59
C PHE A 73 -12.44 -12.65 1.37
N GLY A 74 -13.00 -11.63 0.71
CA GLY A 74 -12.37 -10.32 0.56
C GLY A 74 -12.07 -9.65 1.90
N ILE A 75 -13.03 -9.66 2.84
CA ILE A 75 -12.84 -9.14 4.20
C ILE A 75 -11.76 -9.91 4.94
N MET A 76 -11.77 -11.25 4.88
CA MET A 76 -10.75 -12.08 5.52
C MET A 76 -9.34 -11.75 5.00
N LEU A 77 -9.17 -11.59 3.69
CA LEU A 77 -7.90 -11.20 3.10
C LEU A 77 -7.49 -9.76 3.48
N PHE A 78 -8.45 -8.83 3.52
CA PHE A 78 -8.18 -7.45 3.94
C PHE A 78 -7.71 -7.36 5.40
N LEU A 79 -8.22 -8.23 6.27
CA LEU A 79 -7.80 -8.31 7.68
C LEU A 79 -6.32 -8.68 7.87
N PHE A 80 -5.63 -9.19 6.84
CA PHE A 80 -4.18 -9.35 6.89
C PHE A 80 -3.44 -8.03 7.10
N GLN A 81 -4.08 -6.87 6.88
CA GLN A 81 -3.55 -5.58 7.29
C GLN A 81 -3.21 -5.51 8.79
N MET A 82 -3.91 -6.27 9.65
CA MET A 82 -3.62 -6.31 11.09
C MET A 82 -2.24 -6.90 11.41
N LEU A 83 -1.67 -7.75 10.54
CA LEU A 83 -0.29 -8.23 10.72
C LEU A 83 0.73 -7.09 10.65
N SER A 84 0.38 -5.93 10.07
CA SER A 84 1.26 -4.76 10.04
C SER A 84 1.40 -4.10 11.41
N LEU A 85 0.45 -4.35 12.33
CA LEU A 85 0.46 -3.78 13.67
C LEU A 85 1.37 -4.57 14.61
N PHE A 86 1.51 -5.88 14.41
CA PHE A 86 2.29 -6.77 15.27
C PHE A 86 3.79 -6.80 14.96
N GLU A 87 4.29 -5.93 14.07
CA GLU A 87 5.71 -5.86 13.68
C GLU A 87 6.29 -7.15 13.05
N ILE A 88 5.50 -8.21 12.90
CA ILE A 88 5.84 -9.48 12.20
C ILE A 88 6.19 -9.23 10.71
N SER A 89 5.78 -8.07 10.16
CA SER A 89 6.01 -7.62 8.78
C SER A 89 7.45 -7.11 8.50
N GLU A 90 8.41 -7.36 9.39
CA GLU A 90 9.82 -6.98 9.17
C GLU A 90 10.49 -7.78 8.05
N LYS A 91 10.06 -9.02 7.81
CA LYS A 91 10.57 -9.83 6.68
C LYS A 91 9.95 -9.35 5.36
N LYS A 92 10.81 -8.99 4.39
CA LYS A 92 10.40 -8.47 3.06
C LYS A 92 9.33 -9.35 2.38
N GLY A 93 9.48 -10.68 2.42
CA GLY A 93 8.52 -11.62 1.83
C GLY A 93 7.14 -11.61 2.50
N VAL A 94 7.09 -11.54 3.83
CA VAL A 94 5.82 -11.45 4.59
C VAL A 94 5.09 -10.15 4.25
N LYS A 95 5.83 -9.05 4.14
CA LYS A 95 5.30 -7.74 3.74
C LYS A 95 4.73 -7.74 2.32
N MET A 96 5.39 -8.43 1.38
CA MET A 96 4.88 -8.64 0.02
C MET A 96 3.57 -9.44 0.02
N LEU A 97 3.55 -10.60 0.67
CA LEU A 97 2.34 -11.43 0.78
C LEU A 97 1.19 -10.67 1.44
N GLN A 98 1.48 -9.93 2.51
CA GLN A 98 0.51 -9.11 3.19
C GLN A 98 -0.08 -8.04 2.25
N LYS A 99 0.76 -7.29 1.52
CA LYS A 99 0.29 -6.25 0.59
C LYS A 99 -0.49 -6.85 -0.57
N GLY A 100 -0.12 -8.05 -1.02
CA GLY A 100 -0.86 -8.79 -2.03
C GLY A 100 -2.23 -9.23 -1.54
N ALA A 101 -2.31 -9.80 -0.34
CA ALA A 101 -3.56 -10.20 0.30
C ALA A 101 -4.51 -9.00 0.49
N ILE A 102 -3.99 -7.87 1.00
CA ILE A 102 -4.79 -6.65 1.18
C ILE A 102 -5.31 -6.15 -0.16
N GLY A 103 -4.44 -5.99 -1.16
CA GLY A 103 -4.86 -5.49 -2.48
C GLY A 103 -5.94 -6.38 -3.10
N THR A 104 -5.70 -7.70 -3.08
CA THR A 104 -6.66 -8.68 -3.60
C THR A 104 -7.98 -8.61 -2.84
N GLY A 105 -7.94 -8.64 -1.49
CA GLY A 105 -9.11 -8.54 -0.63
C GLY A 105 -9.93 -7.27 -0.87
N SER A 106 -9.27 -6.11 -0.99
CA SER A 106 -9.92 -4.85 -1.37
C SER A 106 -10.63 -4.94 -2.72
N GLY A 107 -10.02 -5.60 -3.72
CA GLY A 107 -10.64 -5.80 -5.02
C GLY A 107 -11.91 -6.64 -4.96
N LEU A 108 -11.88 -7.74 -4.19
CA LEU A 108 -13.05 -8.59 -3.95
C LEU A 108 -14.18 -7.85 -3.24
N ILE A 109 -13.85 -7.07 -2.20
CA ILE A 109 -14.81 -6.24 -1.46
C ILE A 109 -15.48 -5.23 -2.39
N LEU A 110 -14.70 -4.53 -3.24
CA LEU A 110 -15.21 -3.53 -4.16
C LEU A 110 -16.22 -4.12 -5.14
N VAL A 111 -15.87 -5.22 -5.80
CA VAL A 111 -16.74 -5.86 -6.79
C VAL A 111 -17.98 -6.44 -6.12
N SER A 112 -17.82 -7.13 -4.99
CA SER A 112 -18.97 -7.70 -4.28
C SER A 112 -19.94 -6.64 -3.79
N THR A 113 -19.42 -5.56 -3.21
CA THR A 113 -20.23 -4.40 -2.78
C THR A 113 -20.93 -3.74 -3.97
N TYR A 114 -20.24 -3.60 -5.11
CA TYR A 114 -20.84 -3.04 -6.33
C TYR A 114 -22.06 -3.83 -6.81
N TYR A 115 -22.03 -5.16 -6.71
CA TYR A 115 -23.16 -6.01 -7.11
C TYR A 115 -24.28 -6.07 -6.06
N LEU A 116 -23.97 -5.95 -4.76
CA LEU A 116 -24.97 -5.96 -3.69
C LEU A 116 -25.72 -4.63 -3.55
N LEU A 117 -25.14 -3.51 -3.96
CA LEU A 117 -25.78 -2.19 -3.83
C LEU A 117 -26.95 -2.04 -4.83
N PRO A 118 -28.20 -1.82 -4.37
CA PRO A 118 -29.36 -1.69 -5.26
C PRO A 118 -29.50 -0.30 -5.90
N PHE A 119 -28.54 0.61 -5.70
CA PHE A 119 -28.62 2.01 -6.15
C PHE A 119 -28.23 2.19 -7.63
N GLN A 120 -28.45 3.40 -8.16
CA GLN A 120 -27.93 3.81 -9.47
C GLN A 120 -26.39 3.89 -9.47
N ILE A 121 -25.80 3.80 -10.66
CA ILE A 121 -24.34 3.71 -10.86
C ILE A 121 -23.55 4.83 -10.15
N ILE A 122 -24.06 6.07 -10.19
CA ILE A 122 -23.40 7.24 -9.58
C ILE A 122 -23.29 7.04 -8.06
N PHE A 123 -24.39 6.67 -7.40
CA PHE A 123 -24.40 6.42 -5.95
C PHE A 123 -23.51 5.24 -5.56
N ARG A 124 -23.46 4.18 -6.39
CA ARG A 124 -22.52 3.07 -6.16
C ARG A 124 -21.08 3.55 -6.13
N ILE A 125 -20.66 4.32 -7.13
CA ILE A 125 -19.30 4.85 -7.22
C ILE A 125 -18.97 5.74 -6.02
N ILE A 126 -19.90 6.59 -5.59
CA ILE A 126 -19.73 7.44 -4.40
C ILE A 126 -19.51 6.57 -3.15
N ILE A 127 -20.37 5.57 -2.92
CA ILE A 127 -20.26 4.68 -1.75
C ILE A 127 -18.93 3.91 -1.76
N LEU A 128 -18.53 3.36 -2.91
CA LEU A 128 -17.27 2.64 -3.04
C LEU A 128 -16.06 3.55 -2.78
N THR A 129 -16.12 4.79 -3.26
CA THR A 129 -15.06 5.78 -3.02
C THR A 129 -14.95 6.13 -1.54
N ILE A 130 -16.09 6.33 -0.85
CA ILE A 130 -16.11 6.58 0.60
C ILE A 130 -15.52 5.39 1.36
N LEU A 131 -15.87 4.15 0.99
CA LEU A 131 -15.34 2.95 1.62
C LEU A 131 -13.81 2.83 1.47
N LEU A 132 -13.28 3.13 0.27
CA LEU A 132 -11.82 3.12 0.05
C LEU A 132 -11.12 4.19 0.88
N ILE A 133 -11.65 5.41 0.92
CA ILE A 133 -11.07 6.50 1.71
C ILE A 133 -11.08 6.13 3.19
N MET A 134 -12.21 5.66 3.71
CA MET A 134 -12.36 5.27 5.11
C MET A 134 -11.45 4.11 5.52
N GLY A 135 -11.24 3.13 4.63
CA GLY A 135 -10.30 2.03 4.85
C GLY A 135 -8.83 2.48 4.85
N ASP A 136 -8.45 3.38 3.95
CA ASP A 136 -7.06 3.83 3.79
C ASP A 136 -6.61 4.85 4.83
N LEU A 137 -7.52 5.70 5.33
CA LEU A 137 -7.22 6.80 6.24
C LEU A 137 -6.48 6.36 7.53
N PRO A 138 -6.97 5.36 8.29
CA PRO A 138 -6.29 4.92 9.51
C PRO A 138 -4.92 4.30 9.21
N ILE A 139 -4.77 3.61 8.08
CA ILE A 139 -3.51 2.99 7.67
C ILE A 139 -2.48 4.08 7.35
N LYS A 140 -2.88 5.10 6.58
CA LYS A 140 -2.03 6.25 6.26
C LYS A 140 -1.60 6.99 7.52
N TYR A 141 -2.53 7.19 8.46
CA TYR A 141 -2.24 7.83 9.74
C TYR A 141 -1.20 7.05 10.57
N LEU A 142 -1.38 5.73 10.70
CA LEU A 142 -0.43 4.87 11.43
C LEU A 142 0.95 4.84 10.77
N HIS A 143 1.01 4.76 9.43
CA HIS A 143 2.28 4.82 8.70
C HIS A 143 2.98 6.17 8.86
N LEU A 144 2.22 7.27 8.89
CA LEU A 144 2.78 8.60 9.14
C LEU A 144 3.39 8.67 10.54
N GLN A 145 2.69 8.19 11.57
CA GLN A 145 3.23 8.16 12.93
C GLN A 145 4.50 7.30 13.04
N LYS A 146 4.51 6.10 12.45
CA LYS A 146 5.68 5.23 12.45
C LYS A 146 6.87 5.89 11.74
N SER A 147 6.62 6.55 10.60
CA SER A 147 7.64 7.28 9.85
C SER A 147 8.18 8.48 10.64
N LYS A 148 7.31 9.25 11.32
CA LYS A 148 7.71 10.33 12.24
C LYS A 148 8.58 9.79 13.38
N LYS A 149 8.22 8.66 13.99
CA LYS A 149 9.01 8.03 15.06
C LYS A 149 10.39 7.59 14.57
N ILE A 150 10.49 6.96 13.40
CA ILE A 150 11.76 6.57 12.77
C ILE A 150 12.61 7.81 12.50
N CYS A 151 12.03 8.87 11.93
CA CYS A 151 12.75 10.11 11.63
C CYS A 151 13.24 10.81 12.90
N ASN A 152 12.44 10.82 13.96
CA ASN A 152 12.80 11.44 15.24
C ASN A 152 13.95 10.73 15.95
N ASN A 153 14.07 9.42 15.77
CA ASN A 153 15.13 8.60 16.37
C ASN A 153 16.35 8.43 15.45
N CYS A 154 16.42 9.14 14.33
CA CYS A 154 17.53 9.03 13.39
C CYS A 154 18.77 9.79 13.92
N PRO A 155 19.96 9.17 14.01
CA PRO A 155 21.17 9.84 14.48
C PRO A 155 21.67 10.93 13.51
N ASN A 156 21.32 10.82 12.22
CA ASN A 156 21.66 11.81 11.19
C ASN A 156 20.54 12.85 10.99
N LYS A 157 19.60 12.97 11.94
CA LYS A 157 18.55 13.99 11.89
C LYS A 157 19.23 15.37 11.86
N TRP A 158 18.85 16.22 10.91
CA TRP A 158 19.42 17.58 10.67
C TRP A 158 20.79 17.65 9.99
N ASP A 159 21.42 16.52 9.65
CA ASP A 159 22.61 16.52 8.78
C ASP A 159 22.18 16.75 7.34
N LYS A 160 22.34 17.98 6.81
CA LYS A 160 21.90 18.35 5.45
C LYS A 160 22.55 17.52 4.34
N GLU A 161 23.74 16.95 4.57
CA GLU A 161 24.42 16.11 3.58
C GLU A 161 23.85 14.70 3.54
N LYS A 162 23.42 14.16 4.69
CA LYS A 162 22.91 12.77 4.82
C LYS A 162 21.38 12.67 4.90
N CYS A 163 20.72 13.77 5.25
CA CYS A 163 19.28 13.89 5.44
C CYS A 163 18.81 15.25 4.88
N PRO A 164 18.62 15.36 3.55
CA PRO A 164 18.14 16.57 2.92
C PRO A 164 16.77 16.96 3.48
N THR A 165 16.55 18.25 3.71
CA THR A 165 15.32 18.81 4.29
C THR A 165 14.05 18.45 3.50
N ASP A 166 14.16 18.30 2.18
CA ASP A 166 13.06 17.91 1.28
C ASP A 166 12.50 16.50 1.56
N TYR A 167 13.26 15.70 2.29
CA TYR A 167 12.93 14.32 2.63
C TYR A 167 12.88 14.08 4.13
N SER A 168 13.20 15.10 4.92
CA SER A 168 13.16 15.04 6.38
C SER A 168 11.72 15.29 6.83
N PHE A 169 11.17 14.39 7.65
CA PHE A 169 9.95 14.70 8.41
C PHE A 169 10.26 15.59 9.62
N ALA A 170 11.47 16.17 9.70
CA ALA A 170 11.93 16.98 10.81
C ALA A 170 11.48 18.45 10.68
N ASP A 171 11.32 18.96 9.46
CA ASP A 171 10.98 20.37 9.18
C ASP A 171 9.47 20.65 9.06
N GLY A 172 8.60 19.66 9.27
CA GLY A 172 7.15 19.81 9.07
C GLY A 172 6.33 19.55 10.34
N GLY A 173 5.75 20.62 10.89
CA GLY A 173 4.76 20.65 11.97
C GLY A 173 3.56 19.71 11.78
#